data_AF-A0AAP6B585-F1
#
_entry.id   AF-A0AAP6B585-F1
#
_cell.length_a   1.000
_cell.length_b   1.000
_cell.length_c   1.000
_cell.angle_alpha   90.00
_cell.angle_beta   90.00
_cell.angle_gamma   90.00
#
_symmetry.space_group_name_H-M   'P 1'
#
loop_
_entity.id
_entity.type
_entity.pdbx_description
1 polymer ?
#
loop_
_entity_poly.entity_id
_entity_poly.type
_entity_poly.pdbx_seq_one_letter_code
_entity_poly.pdbx_strand_id
1 'polypeptide(L)'
;MSVSVIALDETTDPPLRPLPARAVELLTAVSAPPRLVAHLRLVHDVAAQLLDVVAGFGLAVDREAVLFGAATHDIGKALHPAELSGPGAQHEEAGRELLLARQVPAPLARFAGTHASWQSPEADPEDLLVSLADKIWKNKRVTDLEDLVVAELSRASGRPVWEVFLNLDETLTRIGESADARLAWQAAHPVHAGR
;
A
#
# COMPACT_ATOMS: atom_id res chain seq x y z
N MET A 1 -3.28 -15.73 -15.91
CA MET A 1 -3.94 -14.40 -15.88
C MET A 1 -2.83 -13.37 -15.96
N SER A 2 -2.91 -12.39 -16.86
CA SER A 2 -1.82 -11.41 -17.05
C SER A 2 -1.86 -10.35 -15.94
N VAL A 3 -0.71 -9.71 -15.68
CA VAL A 3 -0.61 -8.58 -14.74
C VAL A 3 -1.65 -7.51 -15.07
N SER A 4 -1.81 -7.16 -16.35
CA SER A 4 -2.72 -6.11 -16.80
C SER A 4 -4.18 -6.41 -16.44
N VAL A 5 -4.65 -7.65 -16.58
CA VAL A 5 -6.03 -8.03 -16.23
C VAL A 5 -6.28 -7.78 -14.74
N ILE A 6 -5.39 -8.26 -13.87
CA ILE A 6 -5.55 -8.10 -12.41
C ILE A 6 -5.41 -6.64 -12.00
N ALA A 7 -4.54 -5.88 -12.67
CA ALA A 7 -4.20 -4.51 -12.29
C ALA A 7 -5.17 -3.44 -12.81
N LEU A 8 -5.83 -3.67 -13.95
CA LEU A 8 -6.55 -2.64 -14.70
C LEU A 8 -8.03 -2.92 -14.92
N ASP A 9 -8.43 -4.19 -15.03
CA ASP A 9 -9.83 -4.51 -15.37
C ASP A 9 -10.77 -4.07 -14.25
N GLU A 10 -11.99 -3.70 -14.62
CA GLU A 10 -13.03 -3.37 -13.66
C GLU A 10 -13.31 -4.57 -12.73
N THR A 11 -13.45 -4.27 -11.44
CA THR A 11 -13.87 -5.26 -10.44
C THR A 11 -15.15 -4.78 -9.78
N THR A 12 -16.08 -5.68 -9.50
CA THR A 12 -17.37 -5.35 -8.89
C THR A 12 -17.46 -5.76 -7.42
N ASP A 13 -16.69 -6.76 -7.01
CA ASP A 13 -16.67 -7.26 -5.64
C ASP A 13 -15.29 -7.87 -5.30
N PRO A 14 -14.40 -7.13 -4.60
CA PRO A 14 -14.54 -5.71 -4.23
C PRO A 14 -14.37 -4.77 -5.44
N PRO A 15 -14.97 -3.56 -5.43
CA PRO A 15 -14.65 -2.52 -6.41
C PRO A 15 -13.26 -1.94 -6.11
N LEU A 16 -12.33 -2.07 -7.05
CA LEU A 16 -10.92 -1.69 -6.87
C LEU A 16 -10.50 -0.68 -7.91
N ARG A 17 -9.83 0.39 -7.47
CA ARG A 17 -9.15 1.32 -8.38
C ARG A 17 -8.08 0.60 -9.21
N PRO A 18 -7.91 0.98 -10.49
CA PRO A 18 -6.82 0.45 -11.31
C PRO A 18 -5.47 0.97 -10.80
N LEU A 19 -4.41 0.17 -10.95
CA LEU A 19 -3.06 0.59 -10.57
C LEU A 19 -2.52 1.70 -11.48
N PRO A 20 -1.59 2.55 -10.99
CA PRO A 20 -0.90 3.53 -11.83
C PRO A 20 -0.17 2.84 -12.98
N ALA A 21 -0.24 3.41 -14.20
CA ALA A 21 0.34 2.80 -15.40
C ALA A 21 1.82 2.40 -15.22
N ARG A 22 2.61 3.26 -14.57
CA ARG A 22 4.02 2.99 -14.28
C ARG A 22 4.22 1.78 -13.36
N ALA A 23 3.36 1.58 -12.37
CA ALA A 23 3.42 0.40 -11.51
C ALA A 23 3.08 -0.88 -12.30
N VAL A 24 2.10 -0.82 -13.19
CA VAL A 24 1.75 -1.95 -14.08
C VAL A 24 2.93 -2.33 -14.98
N GLU A 25 3.58 -1.36 -15.61
CA GLU A 25 4.79 -1.58 -16.43
C GLU A 25 5.89 -2.32 -15.63
N LEU A 26 6.16 -1.86 -14.40
CA LEU A 26 7.18 -2.45 -13.54
C LEU A 26 6.81 -3.88 -13.13
N LEU A 27 5.56 -4.12 -12.74
CA LEU A 27 5.06 -5.44 -12.35
C LEU A 27 5.06 -6.43 -13.52
N THR A 28 4.71 -5.96 -14.73
CA THR A 28 4.83 -6.76 -15.96
C THR A 28 6.28 -7.09 -16.26
N ALA A 29 7.19 -6.12 -16.17
CA ALA A 29 8.62 -6.31 -16.48
C ALA A 29 9.29 -7.35 -15.58
N VAL A 30 8.80 -7.54 -14.35
CA VAL A 30 9.33 -8.54 -13.41
C VAL A 30 8.50 -9.83 -13.36
N SER A 31 7.52 -9.97 -14.27
CA SER A 31 6.60 -11.11 -14.27
C SER A 31 5.98 -11.36 -12.89
N ALA A 32 5.51 -10.29 -12.23
CA ALA A 32 4.99 -10.34 -10.87
C ALA A 32 3.90 -11.43 -10.72
N PRO A 33 3.98 -12.27 -9.68
CA PRO A 33 2.96 -13.30 -9.45
C PRO A 33 1.55 -12.70 -9.30
N PRO A 34 0.49 -13.37 -9.79
CA PRO A 34 -0.88 -12.88 -9.69
C PRO A 34 -1.30 -12.45 -8.28
N ARG A 35 -0.93 -13.24 -7.25
CA ARG A 35 -1.16 -12.93 -5.82
C ARG A 35 -0.56 -11.58 -5.42
N LEU A 36 0.64 -11.27 -5.91
CA LEU A 36 1.34 -10.02 -5.63
C LEU A 36 0.61 -8.83 -6.27
N VAL A 37 0.25 -8.94 -7.55
CA VAL A 37 -0.49 -7.88 -8.26
C VAL A 37 -1.83 -7.61 -7.58
N ALA A 38 -2.54 -8.68 -7.19
CA ALA A 38 -3.77 -8.58 -6.44
C ALA A 38 -3.56 -7.83 -5.11
N HIS A 39 -2.57 -8.25 -4.32
CA HIS A 39 -2.23 -7.56 -3.08
C HIS A 39 -1.98 -6.06 -3.27
N LEU A 40 -1.10 -5.71 -4.20
CA LEU A 40 -0.71 -4.32 -4.45
C LEU A 40 -1.91 -3.47 -4.91
N ARG A 41 -2.84 -4.04 -5.68
CA ARG A 41 -4.08 -3.35 -6.06
C ARG A 41 -4.99 -3.07 -4.87
N LEU A 42 -5.12 -4.02 -3.94
CA LEU A 42 -5.91 -3.81 -2.72
C LEU A 42 -5.32 -2.71 -1.84
N VAL A 43 -4.00 -2.72 -1.65
CA VAL A 43 -3.31 -1.71 -0.85
C VAL A 43 -3.38 -0.34 -1.51
N HIS A 44 -3.22 -0.27 -2.84
CA HIS A 44 -3.40 0.97 -3.61
C HIS A 44 -4.81 1.55 -3.46
N ASP A 45 -5.85 0.72 -3.58
CA ASP A 45 -7.23 1.17 -3.41
C ASP A 45 -7.45 1.78 -2.01
N VAL A 46 -6.97 1.10 -0.97
CA VAL A 46 -7.05 1.59 0.40
C VAL A 46 -6.25 2.87 0.62
N ALA A 47 -5.04 2.97 0.06
CA ALA A 47 -4.25 4.20 0.13
C ALA A 47 -5.01 5.38 -0.48
N ALA A 48 -5.72 5.17 -1.59
CA ALA A 48 -6.54 6.20 -2.21
C ALA A 48 -7.71 6.63 -1.31
N GLN A 49 -8.37 5.69 -0.63
CA GLN A 49 -9.42 6.00 0.35
C GLN A 49 -8.89 6.79 1.55
N LEU A 50 -7.69 6.45 2.06
CA LEU A 50 -7.03 7.19 3.13
C LEU A 50 -6.68 8.61 2.70
N LEU A 51 -6.11 8.77 1.49
CA LEU A 51 -5.75 10.08 0.94
C LEU A 51 -6.96 11.01 0.78
N ASP A 52 -8.13 10.46 0.45
CA ASP A 52 -9.38 11.25 0.34
C ASP A 52 -9.80 11.85 1.69
N VAL A 53 -9.54 11.14 2.81
CA VAL A 53 -9.82 11.62 4.17
C VAL A 53 -8.72 12.57 4.67
N VAL A 54 -7.46 12.20 4.47
CA VAL A 54 -6.28 12.95 4.90
C VAL A 54 -6.25 14.36 4.31
N ALA A 55 -6.71 14.53 3.05
CA ALA A 55 -6.81 15.83 2.41
C ALA A 55 -7.69 16.82 3.20
N GLY A 56 -8.72 16.35 3.91
CA GLY A 56 -9.60 17.18 4.74
C GLY A 56 -8.93 17.77 5.99
N PHE A 57 -7.76 17.25 6.37
CA PHE A 57 -6.94 17.76 7.47
C PHE A 57 -5.83 18.71 6.99
N GLY A 58 -5.71 18.96 5.69
CA GLY A 58 -4.69 19.87 5.14
C GLY A 58 -3.26 19.34 5.26
N LEU A 59 -3.08 18.02 5.49
CA LEU A 59 -1.76 17.40 5.48
C LEU A 59 -1.21 17.43 4.05
N ALA A 60 -0.11 18.14 3.87
CA ALA A 60 0.59 18.22 2.59
C ALA A 60 1.39 16.92 2.37
N VAL A 61 0.91 16.10 1.44
CA VAL A 61 1.60 14.89 0.96
C VAL A 61 1.59 14.85 -0.56
N ASP A 62 2.61 14.23 -1.14
CA ASP A 62 2.57 13.86 -2.55
C ASP A 62 1.64 12.65 -2.75
N ARG A 63 0.41 12.93 -3.17
CA ARG A 63 -0.63 11.94 -3.41
C ARG A 63 -0.19 10.87 -4.41
N GLU A 64 0.46 11.26 -5.50
CA GLU A 64 0.90 10.33 -6.55
C GLU A 64 2.03 9.44 -6.03
N ALA A 65 2.93 9.98 -5.21
CA ALA A 65 3.97 9.20 -4.55
C ALA A 65 3.40 8.13 -3.62
N VAL A 66 2.39 8.46 -2.80
CA VAL A 66 1.71 7.48 -1.91
C VAL A 66 1.02 6.39 -2.72
N LEU A 67 0.29 6.76 -3.78
CA LEU A 67 -0.41 5.81 -4.64
C LEU A 67 0.54 4.88 -5.38
N PHE A 68 1.68 5.41 -5.86
CA PHE A 68 2.75 4.63 -6.46
C PHE A 68 3.41 3.70 -5.42
N GLY A 69 3.77 4.24 -4.25
CA GLY A 69 4.37 3.50 -3.14
C GLY A 69 3.51 2.31 -2.73
N ALA A 70 2.22 2.53 -2.48
CA ALA A 70 1.26 1.46 -2.18
C ALA A 70 1.21 0.39 -3.28
N ALA A 71 1.24 0.81 -4.55
CA ALA A 71 1.20 -0.07 -5.71
C ALA A 71 2.52 -0.82 -6.00
N THR A 72 3.62 -0.49 -5.31
CA THR A 72 4.94 -1.12 -5.55
C THR A 72 5.68 -1.57 -4.30
N HIS A 73 5.21 -1.29 -3.09
CA HIS A 73 5.97 -1.51 -1.85
C HIS A 73 6.48 -2.97 -1.72
N ASP A 74 5.66 -3.92 -2.15
CA ASP A 74 5.93 -5.35 -2.03
C ASP A 74 6.57 -5.95 -3.30
N ILE A 75 7.00 -5.12 -4.28
CA ILE A 75 7.47 -5.60 -5.60
C ILE A 75 8.66 -6.57 -5.50
N GLY A 76 9.48 -6.47 -4.45
CA GLY A 76 10.58 -7.41 -4.21
C GLY A 76 10.13 -8.86 -4.01
N LYS A 77 8.85 -9.11 -3.70
CA LYS A 77 8.29 -10.47 -3.62
C LYS A 77 8.22 -11.16 -4.99
N ALA A 78 8.41 -10.43 -6.10
CA ALA A 78 8.66 -11.04 -7.40
C ALA A 78 10.03 -11.75 -7.46
N LEU A 79 11.03 -11.27 -6.70
CA LEU A 79 12.35 -11.88 -6.55
C LEU A 79 12.39 -12.92 -5.42
N HIS A 80 11.57 -12.72 -4.39
CA HIS A 80 11.46 -13.59 -3.22
C HIS A 80 10.04 -14.18 -3.05
N PRO A 81 9.56 -15.02 -3.99
CA PRO A 81 8.16 -15.47 -4.02
C PRO A 81 7.75 -16.33 -2.81
N ALA A 82 8.70 -16.91 -2.08
CA ALA A 82 8.42 -17.63 -0.83
C ALA A 82 7.78 -16.71 0.24
N GLU A 83 8.07 -15.41 0.19
CA GLU A 83 7.55 -14.41 1.13
C GLU A 83 6.12 -13.94 0.79
N LEU A 84 5.50 -14.47 -0.28
CA LEU A 84 4.07 -14.21 -0.58
C LEU A 84 3.11 -14.97 0.35
N SER A 85 3.57 -16.07 0.95
CA SER A 85 2.78 -16.91 1.85
C SER A 85 3.53 -17.34 3.10
N GLY A 86 4.85 -17.14 3.15
CA GLY A 86 5.69 -17.40 4.31
C GLY A 86 6.21 -16.11 4.94
N PRO A 87 6.83 -16.21 6.13
CA PRO A 87 7.54 -15.09 6.73
C PRO A 87 8.77 -14.71 5.90
N GLY A 88 9.18 -13.45 5.98
CA GLY A 88 10.41 -12.94 5.37
C GLY A 88 10.41 -11.43 5.23
N ALA A 89 11.58 -10.88 4.94
CA ALA A 89 11.82 -9.45 4.78
C ALA A 89 12.85 -9.16 3.67
N GLN A 90 13.29 -10.18 2.91
CA GLN A 90 14.27 -9.97 1.84
C GLN A 90 13.68 -9.13 0.70
N HIS A 91 12.35 -9.19 0.50
CA HIS A 91 11.67 -8.37 -0.49
C HIS A 91 11.82 -6.86 -0.27
N GLU A 92 12.11 -6.40 0.93
CA GLU A 92 12.15 -4.96 1.25
C GLU A 92 13.32 -4.28 0.52
N GLU A 93 14.55 -4.67 0.85
CA GLU A 93 15.75 -4.11 0.20
C GLU A 93 15.83 -4.54 -1.27
N ALA A 94 15.52 -5.81 -1.58
CA ALA A 94 15.53 -6.29 -2.96
C ALA A 94 14.51 -5.54 -3.85
N GLY A 95 13.35 -5.18 -3.30
CA GLY A 95 12.34 -4.37 -3.99
C GLY A 95 12.82 -2.96 -4.25
N ARG A 96 13.47 -2.32 -3.28
CA ARG A 96 14.07 -0.99 -3.44
C ARG A 96 15.16 -1.01 -4.51
N GLU A 97 16.12 -1.92 -4.42
CA GLU A 97 17.22 -2.06 -5.40
C GLU A 97 16.70 -2.34 -6.80
N LEU A 98 15.68 -3.18 -6.91
CA LEU A 98 14.98 -3.46 -8.15
C LEU A 98 14.39 -2.17 -8.75
N LEU A 99 13.61 -1.40 -8.00
CA LEU A 99 13.02 -0.14 -8.49
C LEU A 99 14.09 0.85 -8.96
N LEU A 100 15.18 1.01 -8.20
CA LEU A 100 16.31 1.86 -8.58
C LEU A 100 16.97 1.39 -9.89
N ALA A 101 17.20 0.08 -10.05
CA ALA A 101 17.74 -0.49 -11.28
C ALA A 101 16.82 -0.30 -12.51
N ARG A 102 15.52 -0.02 -12.30
CA ARG A 102 14.54 0.35 -13.34
C ARG A 102 14.36 1.87 -13.46
N GLN A 103 15.32 2.64 -12.95
CA GLN A 103 15.36 4.11 -13.02
C GLN A 103 14.16 4.78 -12.34
N VAL A 104 13.54 4.12 -11.35
CA VAL A 104 12.59 4.78 -10.45
C VAL A 104 13.39 5.71 -9.53
N PRO A 105 12.98 6.98 -9.38
CA PRO A 105 13.65 7.92 -8.47
C PRO A 105 13.74 7.37 -7.04
N ALA A 106 14.87 7.62 -6.36
CA ALA A 106 15.07 7.15 -4.99
C ALA A 106 13.95 7.53 -4.00
N PRO A 107 13.35 8.73 -4.06
CA PRO A 107 12.21 9.05 -3.22
C PRO A 107 11.02 8.12 -3.42
N LEU A 108 10.74 7.63 -4.63
CA LEU A 108 9.65 6.69 -4.87
C LEU A 108 10.05 5.24 -4.56
N ALA A 109 11.30 4.86 -4.85
CA ALA A 109 11.80 3.52 -4.59
C ALA A 109 11.87 3.18 -3.09
N ARG A 110 12.00 4.20 -2.22
CA ARG A 110 12.12 4.02 -0.76
C ARG A 110 10.95 3.23 -0.16
N PHE A 111 9.73 3.43 -0.68
CA PHE A 111 8.52 2.79 -0.13
C PHE A 111 8.63 1.25 -0.10
N ALA A 112 9.41 0.65 -1.01
CA ALA A 112 9.65 -0.79 -0.97
C ALA A 112 10.46 -1.23 0.27
N GLY A 113 11.39 -0.40 0.73
CA GLY A 113 12.22 -0.67 1.91
C GLY A 113 11.70 -0.07 3.22
N THR A 114 10.82 0.93 3.19
CA THR A 114 10.39 1.67 4.39
C THR A 114 9.03 1.25 4.93
N HIS A 115 8.19 0.58 4.14
CA HIS A 115 6.80 0.30 4.52
C HIS A 115 6.65 -0.58 5.78
N ALA A 116 7.67 -1.36 6.15
CA ALA A 116 7.71 -2.13 7.39
C ALA A 116 8.44 -1.41 8.55
N SER A 117 9.10 -0.28 8.28
CA SER A 117 9.98 0.47 9.18
C SER A 117 9.46 1.88 9.53
N TRP A 118 8.14 2.05 9.57
CA TRP A 118 7.41 3.26 9.94
C TRP A 118 7.70 3.94 11.30
N GLN A 119 8.45 3.31 12.20
CA GLN A 119 8.92 3.86 13.48
C GLN A 119 10.26 4.59 13.32
N SER A 120 10.85 4.54 12.12
CA SER A 120 12.04 5.32 11.80
C SER A 120 11.76 6.80 12.03
N PRO A 121 12.65 7.54 12.71
CA PRO A 121 12.52 8.99 12.84
C PRO A 121 12.64 9.72 11.48
N GLU A 122 13.09 9.02 10.43
CA GLU A 122 13.19 9.50 9.05
C GLU A 122 11.94 9.19 8.22
N ALA A 123 10.90 8.54 8.78
CA ALA A 123 9.69 8.23 8.04
C ALA A 123 8.88 9.50 7.76
N ASP A 124 8.63 9.78 6.48
CA ASP A 124 7.76 10.89 6.08
C ASP A 124 6.27 10.50 6.27
N PRO A 125 5.35 11.49 6.32
CA PRO A 125 3.93 11.20 6.37
C PRO A 125 3.44 10.27 5.23
N GLU A 126 4.03 10.37 4.04
CA GLU A 126 3.76 9.45 2.94
C GLU A 126 4.10 8.00 3.26
N ASP A 127 5.22 7.76 3.96
CA ASP A 127 5.63 6.41 4.38
C ASP A 127 4.62 5.84 5.39
N LEU A 128 4.16 6.66 6.33
CA LEU A 128 3.12 6.27 7.29
C LEU A 128 1.81 5.89 6.58
N LEU A 129 1.40 6.63 5.55
CA LEU A 129 0.18 6.35 4.79
C LEU A 129 0.27 5.05 3.99
N VAL A 130 1.42 4.77 3.37
CA VAL A 130 1.66 3.50 2.67
C VAL A 130 1.64 2.33 3.66
N SER A 131 2.34 2.46 4.79
CA SER A 131 2.32 1.45 5.85
C SER A 131 0.91 1.23 6.40
N LEU A 132 0.14 2.30 6.64
CA LEU A 132 -1.23 2.20 7.18
C LEU A 132 -2.14 1.49 6.20
N ALA A 133 -2.03 1.79 4.90
CA ALA A 133 -2.77 1.10 3.85
C ALA A 133 -2.47 -0.41 3.83
N ASP A 134 -1.20 -0.81 3.94
CA ASP A 134 -0.80 -2.22 4.00
C ASP A 134 -1.31 -2.95 5.27
N LYS A 135 -1.56 -2.24 6.37
CA LYS A 135 -2.17 -2.88 7.54
C LYS A 135 -3.70 -2.95 7.40
N ILE A 136 -4.34 -1.84 7.06
CA ILE A 136 -5.80 -1.74 7.15
C ILE A 136 -6.54 -2.44 6.01
N TRP A 137 -5.91 -2.75 4.86
CA TRP A 137 -6.61 -3.47 3.78
C TRP A 137 -7.20 -4.81 4.23
N LYS A 138 -6.56 -5.46 5.21
CA LYS A 138 -7.01 -6.71 5.85
C LYS A 138 -7.54 -6.49 7.27
N ASN A 139 -7.98 -5.27 7.59
CA ASN A 139 -8.45 -4.85 8.91
C ASN A 139 -7.44 -5.08 10.05
N LYS A 140 -6.12 -5.02 9.77
CA LYS A 140 -5.12 -5.09 10.84
C LYS A 140 -4.93 -3.69 11.43
N ARG A 141 -5.44 -3.49 12.65
CA ARG A 141 -5.21 -2.27 13.45
C ARG A 141 -3.83 -2.30 14.10
N VAL A 142 -3.13 -1.17 14.08
CA VAL A 142 -1.79 -1.01 14.66
C VAL A 142 -1.73 0.34 15.36
N THR A 143 -2.01 0.34 16.67
CA THR A 143 -2.15 1.57 17.47
C THR A 143 -0.96 2.52 17.31
N ASP A 144 0.27 2.03 17.45
CA ASP A 144 1.46 2.89 17.32
C ASP A 144 1.55 3.61 15.96
N LEU A 145 1.15 2.95 14.87
CA LEU A 145 1.13 3.56 13.53
C LEU A 145 -0.02 4.55 13.38
N GLU A 146 -1.19 4.19 13.88
CA GLU A 146 -2.37 5.04 13.86
C GLU A 146 -2.12 6.33 14.66
N ASP A 147 -1.45 6.25 15.81
CA ASP A 147 -1.07 7.39 16.63
C ASP A 147 -0.09 8.33 15.91
N LEU A 148 0.89 7.79 15.16
CA LEU A 148 1.79 8.60 14.33
C LEU A 148 1.03 9.36 13.24
N VAL A 149 0.08 8.71 12.57
CA VAL A 149 -0.75 9.37 11.55
C VAL A 149 -1.66 10.42 12.18
N VAL A 150 -2.27 10.14 13.33
CA VAL A 150 -3.09 11.11 14.07
C VAL A 150 -2.25 12.33 14.48
N ALA A 151 -1.01 12.13 14.91
CA ALA A 151 -0.12 13.22 15.28
C ALA A 151 0.17 14.14 14.07
N GLU A 152 0.48 13.57 12.91
CA GLU A 152 0.70 14.35 11.68
C GLU A 152 -0.54 15.12 11.23
N LEU A 153 -1.71 14.49 11.26
CA LEU A 153 -2.99 15.13 10.90
C LEU A 153 -3.39 16.24 11.89
N SER A 154 -3.20 16.02 13.19
CA SER A 154 -3.44 17.04 14.22
C SER A 154 -2.52 18.23 14.04
N ARG A 155 -1.23 17.99 13.79
CA ARG A 155 -0.23 19.03 13.51
C ARG A 155 -0.58 19.85 12.27
N ALA A 156 -0.99 19.20 11.18
CA ALA A 156 -1.32 19.87 9.93
C ALA A 156 -2.62 20.69 10.02
N SER A 157 -3.64 20.15 10.67
CA SER A 157 -4.97 20.77 10.74
C SER A 157 -5.13 21.78 11.88
N GLY A 158 -4.26 21.72 12.90
CA GLY A 158 -4.41 22.47 14.16
C GLY A 158 -5.58 21.96 15.04
N ARG A 159 -6.22 20.84 14.66
CA ARG A 159 -7.33 20.24 15.41
C ARG A 159 -6.83 19.42 16.58
N PRO A 160 -7.62 19.29 17.66
CA PRO A 160 -7.22 18.48 18.80
C PRO A 160 -7.12 16.99 18.44
N VAL A 161 -6.15 16.30 19.02
CA VAL A 161 -5.82 14.88 18.77
C VAL A 161 -7.05 13.97 18.84
N TRP A 162 -7.93 14.15 19.83
CA TRP A 162 -9.11 13.29 20.00
C TRP A 162 -10.11 13.40 18.83
N GLU A 163 -10.26 14.59 18.23
CA GLU A 163 -11.16 14.79 17.09
C GLU A 163 -10.60 14.11 15.84
N VAL A 164 -9.30 14.26 15.62
CA VAL A 164 -8.57 13.62 14.52
C VAL A 164 -8.61 12.10 14.65
N PHE A 165 -8.35 11.58 15.86
CA PHE A 165 -8.44 10.16 16.16
C PHE A 165 -9.82 9.58 15.84
N LEU A 166 -10.91 10.22 16.28
CA LEU A 166 -12.26 9.73 16.00
C LEU A 166 -12.56 9.65 14.50
N ASN A 167 -12.15 10.67 13.73
CA ASN A 167 -12.34 10.68 12.28
C ASN A 167 -11.51 9.59 11.58
N LEU A 168 -10.26 9.39 12.00
CA LEU A 168 -9.42 8.34 11.45
C LEU A 168 -9.98 6.96 11.82
N ASP A 169 -10.37 6.73 13.08
CA ASP A 169 -10.93 5.47 13.56
C ASP A 169 -12.21 5.07 12.82
N GLU A 170 -13.13 6.02 12.60
CA GLU A 170 -14.34 5.78 11.80
C GLU A 170 -13.99 5.39 10.35
N THR A 171 -12.99 6.06 9.77
CA THR A 171 -12.49 5.73 8.42
C THR A 171 -11.88 4.33 8.36
N LEU A 172 -11.00 3.99 9.30
CA LEU A 172 -10.35 2.68 9.34
C LEU A 172 -11.36 1.56 9.60
N THR A 173 -12.36 1.81 10.45
CA THR A 173 -13.46 0.87 10.72
C THR A 173 -14.24 0.57 9.45
N ARG A 174 -14.69 1.61 8.73
CA ARG A 174 -15.41 1.47 7.44
C ARG A 174 -14.57 0.74 6.38
N ILE A 175 -13.27 1.03 6.29
CA ILE A 175 -12.37 0.31 5.39
C ILE A 175 -12.28 -1.17 5.80
N GLY A 176 -12.22 -1.44 7.10
CA GLY A 176 -12.10 -2.78 7.68
C GLY A 176 -13.32 -3.68 7.45
N GLU A 177 -14.53 -3.12 7.33
CA GLU A 177 -15.77 -3.87 7.05
C GLU A 177 -15.70 -4.71 5.77
N SER A 178 -14.89 -4.29 4.79
CA SER A 178 -14.70 -5.01 3.52
C SER A 178 -13.49 -5.96 3.49
N ALA A 179 -12.80 -6.17 4.62
CA ALA A 179 -11.55 -6.93 4.65
C ALA A 179 -11.72 -8.41 4.24
N ASP A 180 -12.81 -9.06 4.64
CA ASP A 180 -13.05 -10.47 4.29
C ASP A 180 -13.19 -10.66 2.78
N ALA A 181 -13.91 -9.76 2.09
CA ALA A 181 -14.05 -9.77 0.64
C ALA A 181 -12.69 -9.55 -0.05
N ARG A 182 -11.88 -8.60 0.46
CA ARG A 182 -10.52 -8.34 -0.05
C ARG A 182 -9.59 -9.55 0.13
N LEU A 183 -9.65 -10.22 1.28
CA LEU A 183 -8.88 -11.43 1.57
C LEU A 183 -9.28 -12.58 0.63
N ALA A 184 -10.58 -12.80 0.43
CA ALA A 184 -11.07 -13.81 -0.50
C ALA A 184 -10.62 -13.53 -1.94
N TRP A 185 -10.71 -12.28 -2.38
CA TRP A 185 -10.28 -11.85 -3.72
C TRP A 185 -8.77 -12.05 -3.92
N GLN A 186 -7.94 -11.69 -2.93
CA GLN A 186 -6.50 -11.95 -2.98
C GLN A 186 -6.20 -13.45 -3.07
N ALA A 187 -6.88 -14.27 -2.24
CA ALA A 187 -6.64 -15.71 -2.16
C ALA A 187 -6.98 -16.47 -3.45
N ALA A 188 -7.90 -15.95 -4.26
CA ALA A 188 -8.28 -16.52 -5.55
C ALA A 188 -7.16 -16.49 -6.61
N HIS A 189 -6.13 -15.66 -6.42
CA HIS A 189 -5.02 -15.52 -7.37
C HIS A 189 -3.85 -16.43 -7.01
N PRO A 190 -3.15 -17.11 -7.92
CA PRO A 190 -2.03 -18.01 -7.56
C PRO A 190 -0.77 -17.27 -7.09
N VAL A 191 0.02 -17.91 -6.21
CA VAL A 191 1.31 -17.38 -5.70
C VAL A 191 2.48 -17.49 -6.68
N HIS A 192 2.29 -18.21 -7.79
CA HIS A 192 3.30 -18.37 -8.84
C HIS A 192 2.82 -17.70 -10.13
N ALA A 193 3.75 -17.09 -10.86
CA ALA A 193 3.48 -16.72 -12.24
C ALA A 193 3.17 -18.00 -13.04
N GLY A 194 2.09 -17.98 -13.83
CA GLY A 194 1.80 -19.08 -14.75
C GLY A 194 2.96 -19.25 -15.72
N ARG A 195 3.43 -20.48 -15.92
CA ARG A 195 4.45 -20.79 -16.93
C ARG A 195 3.98 -20.45 -18.33
#